data_AF-A0A630I128-F1
#
_entry.id   AF-A0A630I128-F1
#
_cell.length_a   1.000
_cell.length_b   1.000
_cell.length_c   1.000
_cell.angle_alpha   90.00
_cell.angle_beta   90.00
_cell.angle_gamma   90.00
#
_symmetry.space_group_name_H-M   'P 1'
#
loop_
_entity.id
_entity.type
_entity.pdbx_description
1 polymer ?
#
loop_
_entity_poly.entity_id
_entity_poly.type
_entity_poly.pdbx_seq_one_letter_code
_entity_poly.pdbx_strand_id
1 'polypeptide(L)'
;METEYIHDDFNDLFESLVRTEDLKLPFTVKTDIINDFKNKCEIYFNALNDYIEDNDNELSRRLRSKLDRITRIYFGVVSSLEYFLSGDIKSSYDTFDRTFSERYTANYIQKISIPLENICNSSRPLFRVRKSDTAVKNRNEIFHIPFSKRHLVNAQRYSVAGLPCLYLGSSLYVCWLEMDKPDFDKLYISSFISSEESSKILDFTSEILYSRFYGKTDNDKMSYITKMSYICLMPLIYACSFAKINGSTSFTQEYIIPNLLMQWISRRNKSNIVGIAYRSTRMIKTNHGEKSINVVLPPKVTYQQTITKDFCPKLVKMFKLTPPVSWQVLKTLDYSFEPSEDDGVKSASRFLRTKERISGMQSFDDNIVNLYPLTDFYRLEKCMDNLLEYDSIKDKK
;
A
#
# COMPACT_ATOMS: atom_id res chain seq x y z
N MET A 1 10.26 -32.00 -3.91
CA MET A 1 10.01 -32.77 -2.68
C MET A 1 10.42 -31.98 -1.44
N GLU A 2 11.70 -31.89 -1.02
CA GLU A 2 12.07 -31.15 0.22
C GLU A 2 11.76 -29.64 0.16
N THR A 3 11.99 -29.01 -0.99
CA THR A 3 11.59 -27.61 -1.25
C THR A 3 10.10 -27.42 -1.41
N GLU A 4 9.32 -28.47 -1.63
CA GLU A 4 7.86 -28.39 -1.78
C GLU A 4 7.19 -28.45 -0.41
N TYR A 5 7.64 -29.38 0.45
CA TYR A 5 7.19 -29.47 1.83
C TYR A 5 7.39 -28.18 2.63
N ILE A 6 8.55 -27.53 2.48
CA ILE A 6 8.78 -26.26 3.18
C ILE A 6 7.82 -25.16 2.71
N HIS A 7 7.39 -25.16 1.44
CA HIS A 7 6.44 -24.17 0.95
C HIS A 7 5.05 -24.35 1.57
N ASP A 8 4.61 -25.60 1.73
CA ASP A 8 3.35 -25.95 2.39
C ASP A 8 3.40 -25.59 3.88
N ASP A 9 4.49 -25.91 4.58
CA ASP A 9 4.73 -25.53 5.97
C ASP A 9 4.57 -24.00 6.18
N PHE A 10 5.10 -23.20 5.26
CA PHE A 10 4.91 -21.74 5.30
C PHE A 10 3.45 -21.36 5.08
N ASN A 11 2.78 -21.94 4.10
CA ASN A 11 1.39 -21.61 3.77
C ASN A 11 0.47 -21.90 4.97
N ASP A 12 0.67 -23.02 5.65
CA ASP A 12 -0.10 -23.40 6.83
C ASP A 12 0.16 -22.46 8.02
N LEU A 13 1.42 -22.06 8.24
CA LEU A 13 1.73 -21.05 9.26
C LEU A 13 1.07 -19.71 8.97
N PHE A 14 1.16 -19.20 7.73
CA PHE A 14 0.51 -17.95 7.35
C PHE A 14 -1.02 -18.04 7.42
N GLU A 15 -1.60 -19.18 7.04
CA GLU A 15 -3.04 -19.41 7.22
C GLU A 15 -3.43 -19.33 8.69
N SER A 16 -2.68 -19.96 9.59
CA SER A 16 -2.91 -19.91 11.03
C SER A 16 -2.87 -18.46 11.56
N LEU A 17 -1.87 -17.69 11.15
CA LEU A 17 -1.75 -16.28 11.50
C LEU A 17 -2.93 -15.44 10.98
N VAL A 18 -3.34 -15.64 9.73
CA VAL A 18 -4.46 -14.90 9.12
C VAL A 18 -5.82 -15.31 9.74
N ARG A 19 -5.95 -16.55 10.22
CA ARG A 19 -7.16 -17.03 10.92
C ARG A 19 -7.25 -16.55 12.37
N THR A 20 -6.14 -16.14 12.96
CA THR A 20 -6.10 -15.61 14.33
C THR A 20 -6.79 -14.25 14.35
N GLU A 21 -7.99 -14.16 14.94
CA GLU A 21 -8.84 -12.95 14.87
C GLU A 21 -8.12 -11.70 15.41
N ASP A 22 -7.28 -11.85 16.44
CA ASP A 22 -6.49 -10.75 16.99
C ASP A 22 -5.37 -10.26 16.06
N LEU A 23 -4.93 -11.06 15.09
CA LEU A 23 -3.88 -10.70 14.14
C LEU A 23 -4.43 -10.25 12.78
N LYS A 24 -5.76 -10.14 12.66
CA LYS A 24 -6.43 -9.69 11.45
C LYS A 24 -6.20 -8.20 11.22
N LEU A 25 -5.64 -7.86 10.06
CA LEU A 25 -5.37 -6.48 9.65
C LEU A 25 -6.62 -5.82 9.04
N PRO A 26 -6.82 -4.50 9.22
CA PRO A 26 -6.02 -3.58 10.03
C PRO A 26 -6.36 -3.62 11.53
N PHE A 27 -5.42 -3.17 12.36
CA PHE A 27 -5.63 -3.03 13.80
C PHE A 27 -6.30 -1.72 14.16
N THR A 28 -6.89 -1.66 15.34
CA THR A 28 -7.48 -0.46 15.93
C THR A 28 -6.84 -0.24 17.31
N VAL A 29 -6.41 0.98 17.60
CA VAL A 29 -5.93 1.36 18.93
C VAL A 29 -7.11 1.32 19.91
N LYS A 30 -7.01 0.51 20.95
CA LYS A 30 -7.98 0.38 22.05
C LYS A 30 -7.49 1.05 23.33
N THR A 31 -6.19 1.00 23.58
CA THR A 31 -5.57 1.57 24.79
C THR A 31 -4.62 2.69 24.40
N ASP A 32 -3.34 2.39 24.31
CA ASP A 32 -2.33 3.21 23.65
C ASP A 32 -1.64 2.39 22.56
N ILE A 33 -1.12 3.09 21.55
CA ILE A 33 -0.53 2.45 20.38
C ILE A 33 0.63 1.53 20.71
N ILE A 34 1.40 1.80 21.78
CA ILE A 34 2.56 0.99 22.14
C ILE A 34 2.09 -0.31 22.78
N ASN A 35 1.21 -0.26 23.78
CA ASN A 35 0.71 -1.46 24.44
C ASN A 35 -0.11 -2.31 23.48
N ASP A 36 -0.96 -1.71 22.63
CA ASP A 36 -1.69 -2.48 21.63
C ASP A 36 -0.74 -3.14 20.62
N PHE A 37 0.32 -2.45 20.17
CA PHE A 37 1.36 -3.05 19.33
C PHE A 37 2.08 -4.20 20.03
N LYS A 38 2.48 -4.01 21.30
CA LYS A 38 3.14 -5.05 22.12
C LYS A 38 2.25 -6.29 22.23
N ASN A 39 0.97 -6.12 22.54
CA ASN A 39 -0.01 -7.21 22.62
C ASN A 39 -0.14 -7.97 21.29
N LYS A 40 -0.20 -7.27 20.14
CA LYS A 40 -0.26 -7.93 18.82
C LYS A 40 1.02 -8.70 18.51
N CYS A 41 2.19 -8.16 18.86
CA CYS A 41 3.45 -8.88 18.70
C CYS A 41 3.59 -10.07 19.65
N GLU A 42 3.07 -10.00 20.88
CA GLU A 42 3.06 -11.11 21.82
C GLU A 42 2.25 -12.30 21.28
N ILE A 43 1.03 -12.05 20.79
CA ILE A 43 0.19 -13.09 20.16
C ILE A 43 0.92 -13.72 18.96
N TYR A 44 1.60 -12.91 18.16
CA TYR A 44 2.40 -13.39 17.04
C TYR A 44 3.61 -14.22 17.47
N PHE A 45 4.34 -13.80 18.51
CA PHE A 45 5.47 -14.56 19.05
C PHE A 45 5.02 -15.90 19.61
N ASN A 46 3.89 -15.94 20.32
CA ASN A 46 3.30 -17.18 20.81
C ASN A 46 2.96 -18.12 19.65
N ALA A 47 2.28 -17.61 18.61
CA ALA A 47 1.98 -18.42 17.43
C ALA A 47 3.24 -18.98 16.73
N LEU A 48 4.35 -18.23 16.69
CA LEU A 48 5.62 -18.75 16.18
C LEU A 48 6.22 -19.83 17.11
N ASN A 49 6.20 -19.61 18.42
CA ASN A 49 6.74 -20.56 19.39
C ASN A 49 5.92 -21.86 19.42
N ASP A 50 4.59 -21.76 19.41
CA ASP A 50 3.68 -22.91 19.33
C ASP A 50 3.98 -23.72 18.07
N TYR A 51 4.07 -23.08 16.89
CA TYR A 51 4.46 -23.77 15.66
C TYR A 51 5.84 -24.45 15.79
N ILE A 52 6.80 -23.77 16.42
CA ILE A 52 8.15 -24.29 16.61
C ILE A 52 8.18 -25.52 17.54
N GLU A 53 7.35 -25.53 18.58
CA GLU A 53 7.25 -26.61 19.57
C GLU A 53 6.47 -27.81 19.05
N ASP A 54 5.40 -27.55 18.30
CA ASP A 54 4.51 -28.58 17.74
C ASP A 54 5.10 -29.28 16.50
N ASN A 55 6.16 -28.73 15.90
CA ASN A 55 6.73 -29.24 14.64
C ASN A 55 8.26 -29.43 14.71
N ASP A 56 8.76 -30.56 14.22
CA ASP A 56 10.19 -30.83 14.00
C ASP A 56 10.57 -30.87 12.51
N ASN A 57 10.16 -29.83 11.77
CA ASN A 57 10.42 -29.69 10.33
C ASN A 57 11.51 -28.62 10.04
N GLU A 58 11.84 -28.45 8.77
CA GLU A 58 12.84 -27.47 8.35
C GLU A 58 12.40 -26.03 8.63
N LEU A 59 11.10 -25.74 8.55
CA LEU A 59 10.57 -24.42 8.88
C LEU A 59 10.78 -24.10 10.37
N SER A 60 10.47 -25.01 11.29
CA SER A 60 10.61 -24.78 12.73
C SER A 60 12.07 -24.49 13.13
N ARG A 61 13.04 -25.23 12.57
CA ARG A 61 14.48 -24.95 12.77
C ARG A 61 14.89 -23.57 12.25
N ARG A 62 14.39 -23.19 11.06
CA ARG A 62 14.65 -21.85 10.49
C ARG A 62 14.04 -20.75 11.33
N LEU A 63 12.81 -20.92 11.80
CA LEU A 63 12.14 -19.94 12.66
C LEU A 63 12.91 -19.75 13.97
N ARG A 64 13.35 -20.83 14.65
CA ARG A 64 14.21 -20.73 15.85
C ARG A 64 15.43 -19.85 15.59
N SER A 65 16.09 -20.01 14.44
CA SER A 65 17.25 -19.18 14.06
C SER A 65 16.93 -17.71 13.79
N LYS A 66 15.67 -17.36 13.57
CA LYS A 66 15.21 -15.99 13.27
C LYS A 66 14.56 -15.28 14.44
N LEU A 67 14.17 -15.97 15.51
CA LEU A 67 13.50 -15.35 16.66
C LEU A 67 14.26 -14.15 17.24
N ASP A 68 15.57 -14.25 17.51
CA ASP A 68 16.39 -13.11 17.98
C ASP A 68 16.28 -11.89 17.05
N ARG A 69 16.24 -12.13 15.73
CA ARG A 69 16.12 -11.06 14.76
C ARG A 69 14.75 -10.40 14.77
N ILE A 70 13.67 -11.20 14.85
CA ILE A 70 12.29 -10.70 14.96
C ILE A 70 12.15 -9.86 16.24
N THR A 71 12.70 -10.36 17.34
CA THR A 71 12.73 -9.67 18.64
C THR A 71 13.48 -8.33 18.56
N ARG A 72 14.62 -8.26 17.86
CA ARG A 72 15.33 -6.98 17.64
C ARG A 72 14.50 -5.98 16.83
N ILE A 73 13.78 -6.43 15.80
CA ILE A 73 12.91 -5.56 15.00
C ILE A 73 11.75 -5.06 15.88
N TYR A 74 11.13 -5.94 16.66
CA TYR A 74 10.10 -5.59 17.64
C TYR A 74 10.58 -4.50 18.62
N PHE A 75 11.71 -4.70 19.29
CA PHE A 75 12.26 -3.70 20.23
C PHE A 75 12.64 -2.39 19.54
N GLY A 76 13.15 -2.45 18.30
CA GLY A 76 13.43 -1.26 17.50
C GLY A 76 12.18 -0.43 17.23
N VAL A 77 11.07 -1.08 16.87
CA VAL A 77 9.78 -0.42 16.66
C VAL A 77 9.23 0.17 17.97
N VAL A 78 9.24 -0.59 19.07
CA VAL A 78 8.80 -0.12 20.40
C VAL A 78 9.58 1.14 20.80
N SER A 79 10.92 1.07 20.74
CA SER A 79 11.78 2.19 21.11
C SER A 79 11.54 3.41 20.23
N SER A 80 11.35 3.23 18.92
CA SER A 80 11.01 4.32 18.01
C SER A 80 9.68 4.99 18.37
N LEU A 81 8.65 4.23 18.76
CA LEU A 81 7.39 4.79 19.25
C LEU A 81 7.58 5.54 20.57
N GLU A 82 8.29 4.95 21.54
CA GLU A 82 8.54 5.54 22.87
C GLU A 82 9.29 6.88 22.74
N TYR A 83 10.36 6.93 21.95
CA TYR A 83 11.09 8.18 21.68
C TYR A 83 10.21 9.22 20.97
N PHE A 84 9.40 8.81 20.00
CA PHE A 84 8.55 9.76 19.27
C PHE A 84 7.50 10.38 20.21
N LEU A 85 6.81 9.55 20.99
CA LEU A 85 5.72 9.99 21.88
C LEU A 85 6.23 10.76 23.10
N SER A 86 7.50 10.59 23.49
CA SER A 86 8.17 11.42 24.50
C SER A 86 8.78 12.72 23.93
N GLY A 87 8.65 12.97 22.63
CA GLY A 87 9.11 14.20 21.97
C GLY A 87 10.55 14.14 21.44
N ASP A 88 11.27 13.03 21.61
CA ASP A 88 12.60 12.83 21.03
C ASP A 88 12.53 12.25 19.61
N ILE A 89 12.12 13.10 18.67
CA ILE A 89 11.95 12.76 17.26
C ILE A 89 13.27 12.28 16.63
N LYS A 90 14.40 12.84 17.08
CA LYS A 90 15.73 12.47 16.57
C LYS A 90 16.06 11.02 16.96
N SER A 91 15.98 10.68 18.24
CA SER A 91 16.28 9.32 18.71
C SER A 91 15.28 8.30 18.18
N SER A 92 14.03 8.70 17.94
CA SER A 92 13.03 7.88 17.27
C SER A 92 13.48 7.46 15.87
N TYR A 93 13.89 8.43 15.04
CA TYR A 93 14.40 8.16 13.70
C TYR A 93 15.73 7.42 13.71
N ASP A 94 16.68 7.81 14.56
CA ASP A 94 17.99 7.14 14.64
C ASP A 94 17.85 5.66 15.04
N THR A 95 16.92 5.36 15.96
CA THR A 95 16.60 3.98 16.35
C THR A 95 15.94 3.20 15.21
N PHE A 96 15.02 3.84 14.48
CA PHE A 96 14.41 3.24 13.30
C PHE A 96 15.46 2.93 12.23
N ASP A 97 16.29 3.93 11.88
CA ASP A 97 17.33 3.79 10.86
C ASP A 97 18.34 2.72 11.24
N ARG A 98 18.84 2.70 12.48
CA ARG A 98 19.75 1.65 12.97
C ARG A 98 19.15 0.26 12.85
N THR A 99 17.87 0.10 13.17
CA THR A 99 17.16 -1.20 13.11
C THR A 99 17.01 -1.68 11.67
N PHE A 100 16.51 -0.83 10.78
CA PHE A 100 16.17 -1.22 9.40
C PHE A 100 17.31 -1.07 8.39
N SER A 101 18.40 -0.39 8.76
CA SER A 101 19.66 -0.36 8.00
C SER A 101 20.61 -1.51 8.34
N GLU A 102 20.33 -2.27 9.39
CA GLU A 102 21.09 -3.46 9.73
C GLU A 102 21.07 -4.48 8.57
N ARG A 103 22.21 -5.12 8.28
CA ARG A 103 22.44 -5.90 7.05
C ARG A 103 21.35 -6.94 6.76
N TYR A 104 20.95 -7.74 7.75
CA TYR A 104 19.96 -8.79 7.55
C TYR A 104 18.55 -8.22 7.42
N THR A 105 18.23 -7.21 8.23
CA THR A 105 16.93 -6.52 8.20
C THR A 105 16.71 -5.80 6.87
N ALA A 106 17.74 -5.07 6.39
CA ALA A 106 17.74 -4.44 5.09
C ALA A 106 17.60 -5.47 3.95
N ASN A 107 18.21 -6.65 4.10
CA ASN A 107 18.04 -7.73 3.13
C ASN A 107 16.59 -8.27 3.13
N TYR A 108 15.92 -8.42 4.27
CA TYR A 108 14.50 -8.80 4.28
C TYR A 108 13.63 -7.78 3.55
N ILE A 109 13.87 -6.48 3.79
CA ILE A 109 13.15 -5.41 3.08
C ILE A 109 13.34 -5.55 1.57
N GLN A 110 14.57 -5.82 1.11
CA GLN A 110 14.87 -6.06 -0.29
C GLN A 110 14.17 -7.31 -0.88
N LYS A 111 13.98 -8.35 -0.06
CA LYS A 111 13.36 -9.61 -0.48
C LYS A 111 11.84 -9.54 -0.58
N ILE A 112 11.19 -8.67 0.20
CA ILE A 112 9.76 -8.39 0.07
C ILE A 112 9.47 -7.21 -0.87
N SER A 113 10.49 -6.52 -1.40
CA SER A 113 10.27 -5.45 -2.37
C SER A 113 10.16 -6.02 -3.79
N ILE A 114 9.12 -5.62 -4.52
CA ILE A 114 8.83 -6.08 -5.88
C ILE A 114 9.18 -5.00 -6.92
N PRO A 115 9.50 -5.36 -8.18
CA PRO A 115 9.65 -4.38 -9.26
C PRO A 115 8.44 -3.45 -9.38
N LEU A 116 8.66 -2.17 -9.67
CA LEU A 116 7.57 -1.20 -9.85
C LEU A 116 6.63 -1.62 -10.99
N GLU A 117 7.17 -2.19 -12.06
CA GLU A 117 6.42 -2.75 -13.18
C GLU A 117 5.37 -3.80 -12.76
N ASN A 118 5.55 -4.49 -11.64
CA ASN A 118 4.57 -5.47 -11.17
C ASN A 118 3.27 -4.81 -10.69
N ILE A 119 3.34 -3.53 -10.27
CA ILE A 119 2.20 -2.77 -9.72
C ILE A 119 1.72 -1.69 -10.70
N CYS A 120 2.64 -1.08 -11.47
CA CYS A 120 2.34 0.02 -12.36
C CYS A 120 3.04 -0.17 -13.71
N ASN A 121 2.26 -0.46 -14.75
CA ASN A 121 2.73 -0.58 -16.13
C ASN A 121 1.60 -0.23 -17.11
N SER A 122 1.80 -0.39 -18.41
CA SER A 122 0.80 -0.05 -19.43
C SER A 122 -0.49 -0.87 -19.37
N SER A 123 -0.49 -2.09 -18.84
CA SER A 123 -1.69 -2.91 -18.62
C SER A 123 -2.24 -2.82 -17.19
N ARG A 124 -1.47 -2.23 -16.27
CA ARG A 124 -1.83 -2.03 -14.86
C ARG A 124 -1.62 -0.56 -14.48
N PRO A 125 -2.40 0.38 -15.04
CA PRO A 125 -2.30 1.77 -14.64
C PRO A 125 -2.67 1.97 -13.17
N LEU A 126 -2.07 2.98 -12.54
CA LEU A 126 -2.50 3.51 -11.26
C LEU A 126 -3.23 4.84 -11.47
N PHE A 127 -4.00 5.26 -10.49
CA PHE A 127 -4.86 6.42 -10.61
C PHE A 127 -4.57 7.43 -9.52
N ARG A 128 -4.93 8.68 -9.81
CA ARG A 128 -4.99 9.73 -8.81
C ARG A 128 -6.25 10.55 -8.99
N VAL A 129 -6.87 10.87 -7.87
CA VAL A 129 -8.02 11.77 -7.78
C VAL A 129 -7.57 13.06 -7.09
N ARG A 130 -7.98 14.21 -7.60
CA ARG A 130 -7.75 15.52 -7.00
C ARG A 130 -9.05 16.28 -6.90
N LYS A 131 -9.38 16.77 -5.70
CA LYS A 131 -10.46 17.74 -5.51
C LYS A 131 -9.96 19.14 -5.85
N SER A 132 -10.73 19.89 -6.62
CA SER A 132 -10.39 21.26 -7.00
C SER A 132 -11.65 22.07 -7.28
N ASP A 133 -11.76 23.27 -6.70
CA ASP A 133 -12.85 24.21 -7.01
C ASP A 133 -12.64 24.92 -8.36
N THR A 134 -11.40 24.89 -8.89
CA THR A 134 -11.05 25.44 -10.19
C THR A 134 -10.68 24.34 -11.18
N ALA A 135 -10.86 24.61 -12.48
CA ALA A 135 -10.50 23.68 -13.53
C ALA A 135 -9.01 23.27 -13.46
N VAL A 136 -8.76 21.95 -13.41
CA VAL A 136 -7.42 21.36 -13.51
C VAL A 136 -7.20 20.99 -14.98
N LYS A 137 -6.23 21.64 -15.64
CA LYS A 137 -6.04 21.51 -17.09
C LYS A 137 -4.77 20.78 -17.47
N ASN A 138 -3.71 20.91 -16.67
CA ASN A 138 -2.39 20.42 -17.02
C ASN A 138 -2.01 19.20 -16.15
N ARG A 139 -1.28 18.25 -16.75
CA ARG A 139 -0.77 17.05 -16.06
C ARG A 139 0.01 17.37 -14.79
N ASN A 140 0.80 18.44 -14.80
CA ASN A 140 1.59 18.84 -13.65
C ASN A 140 0.74 19.29 -12.44
N GLU A 141 -0.53 19.68 -12.66
CA GLU A 141 -1.45 20.06 -11.60
C GLU A 141 -2.02 18.86 -10.84
N ILE A 142 -2.11 17.67 -11.46
CA ILE A 142 -2.58 16.44 -10.81
C ILE A 142 -1.43 15.53 -10.34
N PHE A 143 -0.18 15.94 -10.53
CA PHE A 143 1.00 15.26 -9.97
C PHE A 143 1.12 15.50 -8.45
N HIS A 144 2.29 15.27 -7.82
CA HIS A 144 2.48 15.69 -6.43
C HIS A 144 2.46 17.22 -6.30
N ILE A 145 2.12 17.74 -5.11
CA ILE A 145 2.09 19.19 -4.86
C ILE A 145 3.48 19.78 -5.16
N PRO A 146 3.58 20.92 -5.90
CA PRO A 146 4.87 21.55 -6.16
C PRO A 146 5.67 21.85 -4.88
N PHE A 147 7.00 21.74 -4.92
CA PHE A 147 7.85 22.05 -3.76
C PHE A 147 7.68 23.49 -3.25
N SER A 148 7.35 24.42 -4.13
CA SER A 148 7.01 25.82 -3.85
C SER A 148 5.68 25.99 -3.11
N LYS A 149 4.80 24.99 -3.12
CA LYS A 149 3.49 24.98 -2.47
C LYS A 149 3.41 24.02 -1.28
N ARG A 150 4.55 23.71 -0.64
CA ARG A 150 4.62 22.73 0.47
C ARG A 150 3.76 23.06 1.68
N HIS A 151 3.36 24.32 1.86
CA HIS A 151 2.41 24.73 2.91
C HIS A 151 1.02 24.09 2.75
N LEU A 152 0.68 23.56 1.56
CA LEU A 152 -0.55 22.81 1.30
C LEU A 152 -0.42 21.31 1.59
N VAL A 153 0.77 20.84 1.97
CA VAL A 153 1.05 19.41 2.19
C VAL A 153 0.81 19.07 3.66
N ASN A 154 -0.35 18.49 3.93
CA ASN A 154 -0.67 17.93 5.25
C ASN A 154 0.08 16.61 5.50
N ALA A 155 0.22 16.24 6.78
CA ALA A 155 0.69 14.91 7.15
C ALA A 155 -0.33 13.85 6.69
N GLN A 156 0.20 12.75 6.15
CA GLN A 156 -0.55 11.58 5.71
C GLN A 156 0.10 10.34 6.34
N ARG A 157 -0.43 9.14 6.07
CA ARG A 157 0.13 7.90 6.63
C ARG A 157 1.60 7.73 6.28
N TYR A 158 1.92 7.86 5.00
CA TYR A 158 3.27 7.70 4.47
C TYR A 158 3.80 9.04 3.95
N SER A 159 3.60 10.12 4.71
CA SER A 159 4.24 11.41 4.44
C SER A 159 4.16 12.34 5.65
N VAL A 160 5.29 12.97 5.97
CA VAL A 160 5.32 14.07 6.93
C VAL A 160 4.79 15.36 6.30
N ALA A 161 4.25 16.25 7.13
CA ALA A 161 3.79 17.56 6.68
C ALA A 161 4.92 18.32 5.94
N GLY A 162 4.57 18.98 4.85
CA GLY A 162 5.53 19.70 4.00
C GLY A 162 6.32 18.86 3.00
N LEU A 163 6.23 17.52 3.03
CA LEU A 163 6.90 16.64 2.06
C LEU A 163 5.92 16.16 0.97
N PRO A 164 6.01 16.65 -0.29
CA PRO A 164 5.03 16.33 -1.32
C PRO A 164 5.27 14.95 -1.94
N CYS A 165 4.83 13.89 -1.27
CA CYS A 165 4.82 12.54 -1.83
C CYS A 165 3.78 12.41 -2.97
N LEU A 166 4.06 11.51 -3.91
CA LEU A 166 3.12 11.08 -4.94
C LEU A 166 2.29 9.90 -4.40
N TYR A 167 1.00 10.14 -4.18
CA TYR A 167 0.02 9.12 -3.80
C TYR A 167 -0.76 8.70 -5.04
N LEU A 168 -0.81 7.38 -5.29
CA LEU A 168 -1.56 6.74 -6.36
C LEU A 168 -2.37 5.57 -5.78
N GLY A 169 -3.48 5.23 -6.38
CA GLY A 169 -4.28 4.06 -6.04
C GLY A 169 -4.44 3.11 -7.22
N SER A 170 -4.61 1.82 -6.98
CA SER A 170 -4.85 0.83 -8.02
C SER A 170 -6.27 0.87 -8.61
N SER A 171 -7.11 1.74 -8.07
CA SER A 171 -8.46 2.00 -8.55
C SER A 171 -8.88 3.44 -8.25
N LEU A 172 -9.79 3.99 -9.05
CA LEU A 172 -10.43 5.26 -8.73
C LEU A 172 -11.25 5.18 -7.44
N TYR A 173 -11.80 4.01 -7.11
CA TYR A 173 -12.57 3.81 -5.89
C TYR A 173 -11.71 3.92 -4.63
N VAL A 174 -10.54 3.27 -4.59
CA VAL A 174 -9.64 3.41 -3.43
C VAL A 174 -9.16 4.85 -3.30
N CYS A 175 -8.88 5.55 -4.41
CA CYS A 175 -8.52 6.97 -4.36
C CYS A 175 -9.64 7.83 -3.76
N TRP A 176 -10.89 7.61 -4.18
CA TRP A 176 -12.06 8.33 -3.67
C TRP A 176 -12.31 8.02 -2.20
N LEU A 177 -12.16 6.76 -1.78
CA LEU A 177 -12.25 6.36 -0.38
C LEU A 177 -11.18 7.04 0.47
N GLU A 178 -9.91 7.05 0.05
CA GLU A 178 -8.81 7.69 0.80
C GLU A 178 -9.03 9.20 0.98
N MET A 179 -9.71 9.85 0.03
CA MET A 179 -10.08 11.26 0.10
C MET A 179 -11.27 11.58 1.01
N ASP A 180 -11.83 10.59 1.72
CA ASP A 180 -13.03 10.74 2.55
C ASP A 180 -14.31 10.98 1.74
N LYS A 181 -14.44 10.25 0.63
CA LYS A 181 -15.66 10.17 -0.18
C LYS A 181 -16.22 11.55 -0.60
N PRO A 182 -15.41 12.47 -1.17
CA PRO A 182 -15.89 13.80 -1.56
C PRO A 182 -16.90 13.72 -2.72
N ASP A 183 -17.72 14.77 -2.86
CA ASP A 183 -18.64 14.92 -3.98
C ASP A 183 -17.91 14.87 -5.33
N PHE A 184 -18.51 14.16 -6.30
CA PHE A 184 -17.90 13.88 -7.60
C PHE A 184 -17.79 15.12 -8.51
N ASP A 185 -18.56 16.18 -8.27
CA ASP A 185 -18.63 17.39 -9.11
C ASP A 185 -17.31 18.17 -9.17
N LYS A 186 -16.48 18.06 -8.14
CA LYS A 186 -15.20 18.76 -8.01
C LYS A 186 -13.98 17.86 -8.17
N LEU A 187 -14.16 16.64 -8.68
CA LEU A 187 -13.07 15.68 -8.82
C LEU A 187 -12.47 15.70 -10.22
N TYR A 188 -11.15 15.70 -10.24
CA TYR A 188 -10.33 15.51 -11.42
C TYR A 188 -9.55 14.22 -11.29
N ILE A 189 -9.48 13.47 -12.37
CA ILE A 189 -8.86 12.15 -12.40
C ILE A 189 -7.79 12.07 -13.47
N SER A 190 -6.78 11.25 -13.20
CA SER A 190 -5.73 10.93 -14.15
C SER A 190 -5.24 9.51 -13.92
N SER A 191 -4.92 8.85 -15.02
CA SER A 191 -4.24 7.55 -15.04
C SER A 191 -2.73 7.75 -15.16
N PHE A 192 -1.96 6.85 -14.56
CA PHE A 192 -0.50 6.85 -14.45
C PHE A 192 0.04 5.49 -14.88
N ILE A 193 1.04 5.51 -15.75
CA ILE A 193 1.81 4.33 -16.15
C ILE A 193 3.30 4.58 -15.92
N SER A 194 4.03 3.50 -15.69
CA SER A 194 5.48 3.49 -15.58
C SER A 194 6.06 2.50 -16.58
N SER A 195 7.20 2.87 -17.17
CA SER A 195 8.06 1.97 -17.95
C SER A 195 9.43 1.82 -17.27
N GLU A 196 9.48 2.08 -15.96
CA GLU A 196 10.69 1.99 -15.18
C GLU A 196 10.87 0.56 -14.64
N GLU A 197 12.03 -0.04 -14.95
CA GLU A 197 12.34 -1.45 -14.66
C GLU A 197 13.28 -1.64 -13.44
N SER A 198 14.05 -0.61 -13.06
CA SER A 198 15.12 -0.76 -12.06
C SER A 198 14.66 -0.53 -10.62
N SER A 199 13.54 0.16 -10.44
CA SER A 199 13.01 0.58 -9.16
C SER A 199 12.07 -0.47 -8.59
N LYS A 200 12.08 -0.55 -7.27
CA LYS A 200 11.27 -1.47 -6.49
C LYS A 200 10.33 -0.74 -5.56
N ILE A 201 9.22 -1.37 -5.25
CA ILE A 201 8.24 -0.95 -4.26
C ILE A 201 8.28 -1.94 -3.09
N LEU A 202 8.36 -1.41 -1.88
CA LEU A 202 8.18 -2.19 -0.67
C LEU A 202 6.73 -2.72 -0.64
N ASP A 203 6.54 -4.03 -0.65
CA ASP A 203 5.22 -4.64 -0.83
C ASP A 203 4.61 -5.07 0.51
N PHE A 204 3.62 -4.31 1.00
CA PHE A 204 2.74 -4.71 2.11
C PHE A 204 1.35 -5.13 1.61
N THR A 205 1.23 -5.45 0.31
CA THR A 205 -0.04 -5.83 -0.34
C THR A 205 -0.18 -7.33 -0.57
N SER A 206 0.92 -8.08 -0.43
CA SER A 206 0.98 -9.50 -0.76
C SER A 206 -0.14 -10.32 -0.11
N GLU A 207 -0.78 -11.18 -0.93
CA GLU A 207 -1.90 -12.03 -0.51
C GLU A 207 -1.58 -12.92 0.69
N ILE A 208 -0.31 -13.31 0.88
CA ILE A 208 0.12 -14.14 2.02
C ILE A 208 -0.16 -13.48 3.39
N LEU A 209 -0.29 -12.15 3.43
CA LEU A 209 -0.58 -11.39 4.64
C LEU A 209 -2.08 -11.31 4.97
N TYR A 210 -2.97 -11.63 4.02
CA TYR A 210 -4.41 -11.33 4.12
C TYR A 210 -5.32 -12.51 3.76
N SER A 211 -4.83 -13.47 2.96
CA SER A 211 -5.63 -14.57 2.43
C SER A 211 -5.30 -15.87 3.15
N ARG A 212 -6.31 -16.44 3.82
CA ARG A 212 -6.25 -17.82 4.38
C ARG A 212 -6.15 -18.92 3.32
N PHE A 213 -6.29 -18.56 2.04
CA PHE A 213 -6.25 -19.48 0.90
C PHE A 213 -4.96 -19.34 0.09
N TYR A 214 -4.01 -18.51 0.54
CA TYR A 214 -2.73 -18.33 -0.15
C TYR A 214 -2.03 -19.68 -0.35
N GLY A 215 -1.57 -19.94 -1.57
CA GLY A 215 -0.91 -21.19 -1.95
C GLY A 215 -1.80 -22.43 -2.00
N LYS A 216 -3.09 -22.32 -1.66
CA LYS A 216 -4.07 -23.42 -1.76
C LYS A 216 -4.89 -23.37 -3.05
N THR A 217 -5.18 -22.16 -3.53
CA THR A 217 -6.03 -21.94 -4.72
C THR A 217 -5.24 -21.51 -5.95
N ASP A 218 -3.99 -21.07 -5.78
CA ASP A 218 -3.11 -20.59 -6.84
C ASP A 218 -1.75 -21.27 -6.76
N ASN A 219 -1.04 -21.32 -7.88
CA ASN A 219 0.34 -21.81 -7.89
C ASN A 219 1.22 -20.83 -7.10
N ASP A 220 1.69 -21.25 -5.92
CA ASP A 220 2.56 -20.43 -5.07
C ASP A 220 3.93 -20.21 -5.74
N LYS A 221 4.12 -19.00 -6.27
CA LYS A 221 5.37 -18.58 -6.90
C LYS A 221 6.32 -17.87 -5.95
N MET A 222 5.93 -17.64 -4.69
CA MET A 222 6.76 -16.88 -3.75
C MET A 222 7.83 -17.77 -3.14
N SER A 223 9.10 -17.38 -3.32
CA SER A 223 10.21 -18.12 -2.72
C SER A 223 10.09 -18.20 -1.19
N TYR A 224 10.49 -19.34 -0.61
CA TYR A 224 10.57 -19.52 0.84
C TYR A 224 11.38 -18.41 1.55
N ILE A 225 12.38 -17.83 0.88
CA ILE A 225 13.18 -16.71 1.42
C ILE A 225 12.31 -15.46 1.57
N THR A 226 11.48 -15.15 0.59
CA THR A 226 10.54 -14.02 0.64
C THR A 226 9.49 -14.26 1.72
N LYS A 227 8.91 -15.47 1.81
CA LYS A 227 7.98 -15.82 2.90
C LYS A 227 8.60 -15.64 4.28
N MET A 228 9.81 -16.15 4.48
CA MET A 228 10.58 -15.95 5.72
C MET A 228 10.88 -14.47 5.99
N SER A 229 11.08 -13.66 4.94
CA SER A 229 11.31 -12.22 5.08
C SER A 229 10.04 -11.50 5.56
N TYR A 230 8.86 -11.91 5.10
CA TYR A 230 7.57 -11.43 5.62
C TYR A 230 7.39 -11.78 7.10
N ILE A 231 7.68 -13.02 7.51
CA ILE A 231 7.71 -13.43 8.92
C ILE A 231 8.65 -12.51 9.71
N CYS A 232 9.89 -12.36 9.22
CA CYS A 232 10.89 -11.54 9.92
C CYS A 232 10.46 -10.07 10.08
N LEU A 233 9.72 -9.52 9.12
CA LEU A 233 9.27 -8.13 9.10
C LEU A 233 7.85 -7.94 9.66
N MET A 234 7.20 -8.98 10.17
CA MET A 234 5.84 -8.88 10.68
C MET A 234 5.66 -7.79 11.75
N PRO A 235 6.60 -7.57 12.71
CA PRO A 235 6.49 -6.45 13.64
C PRO A 235 6.46 -5.07 12.95
N LEU A 236 7.19 -4.87 11.86
CA LEU A 236 7.12 -3.62 11.07
C LEU A 236 5.77 -3.49 10.35
N ILE A 237 5.29 -4.59 9.75
CA ILE A 237 4.01 -4.63 9.02
C ILE A 237 2.86 -4.29 9.97
N TYR A 238 2.84 -4.91 11.15
CA TYR A 238 1.86 -4.66 12.21
C TYR A 238 1.85 -3.20 12.67
N ALA A 239 3.04 -2.65 12.93
CA ALA A 239 3.17 -1.25 13.31
C ALA A 239 2.70 -0.25 12.22
N CYS A 240 2.67 -0.68 10.96
CA CYS A 240 2.16 0.11 9.85
C CYS A 240 0.67 -0.12 9.53
N SER A 241 0.00 -1.04 10.24
CA SER A 241 -1.35 -1.52 9.91
C SER A 241 -2.43 -1.06 10.88
N PHE A 242 -2.14 -0.07 11.74
CA PHE A 242 -3.15 0.57 12.57
C PHE A 242 -4.02 1.52 11.73
N ALA A 243 -5.33 1.32 11.78
CA ALA A 243 -6.31 2.19 11.17
C ALA A 243 -6.45 3.48 12.01
N LYS A 244 -6.54 4.61 11.31
CA LYS A 244 -6.83 5.91 11.91
C LYS A 244 -8.24 5.88 12.50
N ILE A 245 -8.37 6.14 13.80
CA ILE A 245 -9.67 6.14 14.50
C ILE A 245 -10.32 7.53 14.43
N ASN A 246 -9.55 8.56 14.77
CA ASN A 246 -10.09 9.91 14.92
C ASN A 246 -10.07 10.65 13.58
N GLY A 247 -11.24 11.10 13.12
CA GLY A 247 -11.35 12.02 12.00
C GLY A 247 -10.71 13.39 12.29
N SER A 248 -10.21 14.05 11.25
CA SER A 248 -9.74 15.45 11.28
C SER A 248 -8.85 15.89 12.46
N THR A 249 -7.88 15.06 12.87
CA THR A 249 -6.89 15.43 13.89
C THR A 249 -5.59 16.00 13.28
N SER A 250 -4.95 16.92 14.00
CA SER A 250 -3.62 17.47 13.63
C SER A 250 -2.49 16.47 13.81
N PHE A 251 -2.67 15.50 14.70
CA PHE A 251 -1.75 14.40 14.96
C PHE A 251 -2.48 13.05 14.92
N THR A 252 -1.84 12.05 14.32
CA THR A 252 -2.36 10.68 14.19
C THR A 252 -1.23 9.74 14.61
N GLN A 253 -1.31 9.19 15.82
CA GLN A 253 -0.27 8.33 16.40
C GLN A 253 -0.01 7.08 15.54
N GLU A 254 -1.05 6.59 14.87
CA GLU A 254 -1.02 5.46 13.95
C GLU A 254 -0.08 5.70 12.76
N TYR A 255 0.30 6.94 12.50
CA TYR A 255 1.18 7.32 11.39
C TYR A 255 2.64 7.47 11.80
N ILE A 256 3.02 7.27 13.07
CA ILE A 256 4.41 7.44 13.53
C ILE A 256 5.36 6.52 12.76
N ILE A 257 5.16 5.19 12.86
CA ILE A 257 6.04 4.21 12.19
C ILE A 257 5.94 4.29 10.67
N PRO A 258 4.75 4.40 10.05
CA PRO A 258 4.62 4.69 8.62
C PRO A 258 5.41 5.93 8.14
N ASN A 259 5.39 7.03 8.90
CA ASN A 259 6.15 8.23 8.55
C ASN A 259 7.65 8.07 8.73
N LEU A 260 8.12 7.34 9.76
CA LEU A 260 9.54 6.99 9.91
C LEU A 260 10.02 6.12 8.75
N LEU A 261 9.24 5.11 8.36
CA LEU A 261 9.52 4.26 7.22
C LEU A 261 9.62 5.07 5.91
N MET A 262 8.70 6.01 5.70
CA MET A 262 8.74 6.87 4.51
C MET A 262 9.97 7.79 4.47
N GLN A 263 10.33 8.38 5.60
CA GLN A 263 11.55 9.18 5.72
C GLN A 263 12.80 8.33 5.45
N TRP A 264 12.84 7.10 5.98
CA TRP A 264 13.91 6.14 5.76
C TRP A 264 14.04 5.77 4.26
N ILE A 265 12.93 5.52 3.56
CA ILE A 265 12.94 5.28 2.10
C ILE A 265 13.43 6.52 1.34
N SER A 266 12.92 7.71 1.69
CA SER A 266 13.23 8.98 1.02
C SER A 266 14.72 9.34 1.10
N ARG A 267 15.34 9.18 2.29
CA ARG A 267 16.75 9.56 2.52
C ARG A 267 17.76 8.66 1.81
N ARG A 268 17.35 7.46 1.40
CA ARG A 268 18.23 6.48 0.73
C ARG A 268 18.24 6.70 -0.79
N ASN A 269 18.93 7.74 -1.23
CA ASN A 269 19.03 8.13 -2.64
C ASN A 269 19.61 7.03 -3.55
N LYS A 270 20.52 6.21 -3.03
CA LYS A 270 21.14 5.08 -3.75
C LYS A 270 20.28 3.81 -3.76
N SER A 271 19.23 3.74 -2.95
CA SER A 271 18.34 2.58 -2.92
C SER A 271 17.41 2.59 -4.13
N ASN A 272 17.26 1.42 -4.75
CA ASN A 272 16.25 1.18 -5.78
C ASN A 272 14.83 1.05 -5.21
N ILE A 273 14.65 0.94 -3.89
CA ILE A 273 13.32 1.01 -3.27
C ILE A 273 12.86 2.46 -3.31
N VAL A 274 11.81 2.75 -4.08
CA VAL A 274 11.35 4.12 -4.38
C VAL A 274 10.02 4.48 -3.73
N GLY A 275 9.38 3.54 -3.06
CA GLY A 275 8.07 3.75 -2.45
C GLY A 275 7.58 2.50 -1.73
N ILE A 276 6.32 2.56 -1.31
CA ILE A 276 5.62 1.48 -0.64
C ILE A 276 4.26 1.26 -1.30
N ALA A 277 3.82 0.01 -1.35
CA ALA A 277 2.45 -0.36 -1.66
C ALA A 277 1.80 -0.99 -0.42
N TYR A 278 0.57 -0.60 -0.10
CA TYR A 278 -0.17 -1.11 1.04
C TYR A 278 -1.67 -1.19 0.72
N ARG A 279 -2.40 -2.09 1.38
CA ARG A 279 -3.86 -2.15 1.25
C ARG A 279 -4.51 -1.04 2.07
N SER A 280 -5.50 -0.37 1.49
CA SER A 280 -6.28 0.64 2.18
C SER A 280 -6.94 0.04 3.42
N THR A 281 -6.87 0.74 4.55
CA THR A 281 -7.58 0.35 5.78
C THR A 281 -9.01 0.88 5.82
N ARG A 282 -9.44 1.60 4.78
CA ARG A 282 -10.77 2.19 4.67
C ARG A 282 -11.76 1.26 3.95
N MET A 283 -11.30 0.12 3.42
CA MET A 283 -12.14 -0.88 2.78
C MET A 283 -12.52 -1.98 3.77
N ILE A 284 -13.81 -2.29 3.88
CA ILE A 284 -14.36 -3.26 4.85
C ILE A 284 -13.84 -4.69 4.60
N LYS A 285 -13.58 -5.03 3.32
CA LYS A 285 -12.96 -6.29 2.90
C LYS A 285 -11.61 -6.04 2.22
N THR A 286 -10.64 -5.56 3.00
CA THR A 286 -9.23 -5.44 2.60
C THR A 286 -8.63 -6.74 2.04
N ASN A 287 -9.21 -7.89 2.39
CA ASN A 287 -8.71 -9.22 2.02
C ASN A 287 -8.96 -9.62 0.57
N HIS A 288 -9.77 -8.87 -0.18
CA HIS A 288 -10.12 -9.25 -1.55
C HIS A 288 -9.90 -8.09 -2.52
N GLY A 289 -8.81 -8.18 -3.28
CA GLY A 289 -8.71 -7.53 -4.58
C GLY A 289 -7.56 -6.54 -4.69
N GLU A 290 -6.86 -6.66 -5.82
CA GLU A 290 -5.82 -5.75 -6.29
C GLU A 290 -6.28 -4.29 -6.38
N LYS A 291 -7.59 -4.03 -6.34
CA LYS A 291 -8.24 -2.71 -6.43
C LYS A 291 -8.22 -1.89 -5.13
N SER A 292 -7.68 -2.44 -4.05
CA SER A 292 -7.58 -1.79 -2.73
C SER A 292 -6.18 -1.26 -2.40
N ILE A 293 -5.28 -1.22 -3.38
CA ILE A 293 -3.87 -0.92 -3.17
C ILE A 293 -3.61 0.59 -3.31
N ASN A 294 -2.91 1.16 -2.34
CA ASN A 294 -2.31 2.47 -2.43
C ASN A 294 -0.81 2.33 -2.67
N VAL A 295 -0.25 3.18 -3.52
CA VAL A 295 1.19 3.29 -3.78
C VAL A 295 1.65 4.70 -3.45
N VAL A 296 2.67 4.81 -2.61
CA VAL A 296 3.21 6.10 -2.17
C VAL A 296 4.68 6.17 -2.49
N LEU A 297 5.06 7.20 -3.24
CA LEU A 297 6.44 7.46 -3.63
C LEU A 297 6.90 8.81 -3.06
N PRO A 298 7.83 8.82 -2.10
CA PRO A 298 8.37 10.07 -1.59
C PRO A 298 9.35 10.68 -2.60
N PRO A 299 9.48 12.02 -2.63
CA PRO A 299 10.50 12.64 -3.44
C PRO A 299 11.88 12.27 -2.89
N LYS A 300 12.78 11.82 -3.77
CA LYS A 300 14.21 11.65 -3.50
C LYS A 300 14.97 12.82 -4.11
N VAL A 301 15.15 13.88 -3.34
CA VAL A 301 15.65 15.18 -3.83
C VAL A 301 16.58 15.85 -2.84
N THR A 302 17.50 16.67 -3.33
CA THR A 302 18.28 17.60 -2.52
C THR A 302 17.52 18.89 -2.26
N TYR A 303 17.89 19.64 -1.23
CA TYR A 303 17.28 20.95 -0.95
C TYR A 303 17.37 21.89 -2.17
N GLN A 304 18.53 21.93 -2.84
CA GLN A 304 18.74 22.73 -4.04
C GLN A 304 17.72 22.42 -5.13
N GLN A 305 17.43 21.13 -5.38
CA GLN A 305 16.40 20.71 -6.33
C GLN A 305 15.01 21.18 -5.92
N THR A 306 14.70 21.24 -4.62
CA THR A 306 13.39 21.74 -4.16
C THR A 306 13.19 23.25 -4.38
N ILE A 307 14.27 24.00 -4.62
CA ILE A 307 14.20 25.44 -4.93
C ILE A 307 14.14 25.64 -6.45
N THR A 308 14.97 24.91 -7.20
CA THR A 308 15.12 25.10 -8.65
C THR A 308 14.05 24.39 -9.47
N LYS A 309 13.30 23.45 -8.87
CA LYS A 309 12.29 22.66 -9.57
C LYS A 309 10.97 22.69 -8.81
N ASP A 310 9.87 22.55 -9.54
CA ASP A 310 8.57 22.40 -8.89
C ASP A 310 8.30 20.93 -8.54
N PHE A 311 8.85 19.98 -9.31
CA PHE A 311 8.60 18.55 -9.12
C PHE A 311 9.87 17.71 -8.94
N CYS A 312 9.74 16.53 -8.34
CA CYS A 312 10.84 15.59 -8.14
C CYS A 312 11.33 15.04 -9.49
N PRO A 313 12.58 15.30 -9.92
CA PRO A 313 13.06 14.86 -11.24
C PRO A 313 13.01 13.35 -11.45
N LYS A 314 13.21 12.59 -10.38
CA LYS A 314 13.15 11.14 -10.42
C LYS A 314 11.72 10.68 -10.72
N LEU A 315 10.73 11.19 -9.96
CA LEU A 315 9.32 10.83 -10.16
C LEU A 315 8.81 11.28 -11.54
N VAL A 316 9.22 12.46 -12.03
CA VAL A 316 8.87 12.95 -13.37
C VAL A 316 9.34 12.00 -14.47
N LYS A 317 10.53 11.42 -14.32
CA LYS A 317 11.06 10.43 -15.28
C LYS A 317 10.39 9.07 -15.17
N MET A 318 9.88 8.72 -13.99
CA MET A 318 9.29 7.39 -13.73
C MET A 318 7.89 7.24 -14.32
N PHE A 319 7.11 8.32 -14.43
CA PHE A 319 5.71 8.23 -14.79
C PHE A 319 5.34 9.05 -16.02
N LYS A 320 4.47 8.45 -16.84
CA LYS A 320 3.60 9.16 -17.80
C LYS A 320 2.18 9.12 -17.27
N LEU A 321 1.41 10.15 -17.56
CA LEU A 321 0.02 10.26 -17.12
C LEU A 321 -0.88 10.84 -18.21
N THR A 322 -2.16 10.53 -18.14
CA THR A 322 -3.20 11.15 -18.97
C THR A 322 -3.35 12.63 -18.61
N PRO A 323 -3.90 13.49 -19.50
CA PRO A 323 -4.39 14.79 -19.07
C PRO A 323 -5.41 14.64 -17.92
N PRO A 324 -5.47 15.58 -16.97
CA PRO A 324 -6.50 15.56 -15.95
C PRO A 324 -7.87 15.80 -16.58
N VAL A 325 -8.86 15.00 -16.23
CA VAL A 325 -10.24 15.16 -16.71
C VAL A 325 -11.19 15.27 -15.53
N SER A 326 -12.22 16.11 -15.66
CA SER A 326 -13.30 16.16 -14.67
C SER A 326 -14.06 14.85 -14.66
N TRP A 327 -14.29 14.31 -13.46
CA TRP A 327 -15.05 13.08 -13.25
C TRP A 327 -16.42 13.14 -13.93
N GLN A 328 -17.16 14.23 -13.69
CA GLN A 328 -18.51 14.40 -14.25
C GLN A 328 -18.50 14.48 -15.76
N VAL A 329 -17.57 15.24 -16.34
CA VAL A 329 -17.47 15.40 -17.79
C VAL A 329 -17.18 14.05 -18.44
N LEU A 330 -16.22 13.28 -17.91
CA LEU A 330 -15.90 11.96 -18.47
C LEU A 330 -17.08 10.99 -18.34
N LYS A 331 -17.85 11.08 -17.25
CA LYS A 331 -19.04 10.25 -17.02
C LYS A 331 -20.17 10.50 -18.03
N THR A 332 -20.26 11.70 -18.62
CA THR A 332 -21.25 11.98 -19.68
C THR A 332 -20.95 11.30 -21.00
N LEU A 333 -19.72 10.79 -21.19
CA LEU A 333 -19.38 10.06 -22.40
C LEU A 333 -20.03 8.69 -22.36
N ASP A 334 -20.96 8.44 -23.29
CA ASP A 334 -21.57 7.12 -23.49
C ASP A 334 -20.61 6.20 -24.25
N TYR A 335 -19.49 5.88 -23.59
CA TYR A 335 -18.47 5.00 -24.13
C TYR A 335 -18.76 3.56 -23.72
N SER A 336 -19.18 2.78 -24.71
CA SER A 336 -19.32 1.34 -24.61
C SER A 336 -18.02 0.68 -25.06
N PHE A 337 -17.32 -0.01 -24.16
CA PHE A 337 -16.25 -0.93 -24.56
C PHE A 337 -16.79 -2.35 -24.52
N GLU A 338 -16.47 -3.16 -25.52
CA GLU A 338 -16.80 -4.59 -25.46
C GLU A 338 -15.96 -5.23 -24.34
N PRO A 339 -16.59 -5.78 -23.28
CA PRO A 339 -15.85 -6.45 -22.24
C PRO A 339 -15.08 -7.61 -22.87
N SER A 340 -13.76 -7.63 -22.72
CA SER A 340 -12.99 -8.83 -23.04
C SER A 340 -13.56 -10.01 -22.22
N GLU A 341 -13.48 -11.24 -22.72
CA GLU A 341 -13.98 -12.40 -21.97
C GLU A 341 -13.29 -12.57 -20.59
N ASP A 342 -12.15 -11.90 -20.39
CA ASP A 342 -11.24 -11.96 -19.23
C ASP A 342 -11.45 -10.81 -18.22
N ASP A 343 -12.19 -9.75 -18.57
CA ASP A 343 -12.27 -8.48 -17.80
C ASP A 343 -13.12 -8.56 -16.50
N GLY A 344 -13.45 -9.75 -16.00
CA GLY A 344 -14.22 -9.93 -14.76
C GLY A 344 -15.71 -9.54 -14.83
N VAL A 345 -16.15 -8.85 -15.89
CA VAL A 345 -17.54 -8.39 -16.10
C VAL A 345 -18.56 -9.54 -16.06
N LYS A 346 -18.25 -10.68 -16.68
CA LYS A 346 -19.12 -11.88 -16.63
C LYS A 346 -19.26 -12.42 -15.20
N SER A 347 -18.19 -12.40 -14.41
CA SER A 347 -18.19 -12.85 -13.02
C SER A 347 -19.01 -11.90 -12.15
N ALA A 348 -18.78 -10.60 -12.28
CA ALA A 348 -19.52 -9.55 -11.59
C ALA A 348 -21.02 -9.61 -11.94
N SER A 349 -21.38 -9.84 -13.21
CA SER A 349 -22.77 -9.98 -13.66
C SER A 349 -23.44 -11.21 -13.06
N ARG A 350 -22.74 -12.35 -12.99
CA ARG A 350 -23.24 -13.57 -12.33
C ARG A 350 -23.45 -13.35 -10.83
N PHE A 351 -22.51 -12.69 -10.18
CA PHE A 351 -22.61 -12.31 -8.76
C PHE A 351 -23.83 -11.40 -8.52
N LEU A 352 -24.03 -10.36 -9.35
CA LEU A 352 -25.17 -9.46 -9.26
C LEU A 352 -26.50 -10.21 -9.39
N ARG A 353 -26.66 -11.04 -10.43
CA ARG A 353 -27.87 -11.87 -10.64
C ARG A 353 -28.15 -12.80 -9.46
N THR A 354 -27.11 -13.31 -8.81
CA THR A 354 -27.23 -14.16 -7.62
C THR A 354 -27.75 -13.36 -6.43
N LYS A 355 -27.23 -12.13 -6.22
CA LYS A 355 -27.68 -11.21 -5.19
C LYS A 355 -29.14 -10.78 -5.40
N GLU A 356 -29.52 -10.45 -6.63
CA GLU A 356 -30.91 -10.10 -6.99
C GLU A 356 -31.90 -11.21 -6.66
N ARG A 357 -31.55 -12.47 -6.94
CA ARG A 357 -32.48 -13.60 -6.83
C ARG A 357 -32.60 -14.18 -5.42
N ILE A 358 -31.51 -14.18 -4.64
CA ILE A 358 -31.42 -15.03 -3.44
C ILE A 358 -31.36 -14.22 -2.14
N SER A 359 -30.48 -13.22 -2.06
CA SER A 359 -30.06 -12.68 -0.75
C SER A 359 -30.13 -11.16 -0.61
N GLY A 360 -30.35 -10.42 -1.70
CA GLY A 360 -30.20 -8.96 -1.71
C GLY A 360 -28.78 -8.52 -1.32
N MET A 361 -28.58 -7.21 -1.16
CA MET A 361 -27.34 -6.64 -0.63
C MET A 361 -27.66 -5.79 0.61
N GLN A 362 -27.08 -6.16 1.75
CA GLN A 362 -27.21 -5.36 2.98
C GLN A 362 -26.32 -4.11 2.96
N SER A 363 -25.12 -4.22 2.36
CA SER A 363 -24.15 -3.12 2.20
C SER A 363 -23.58 -3.17 0.79
N PHE A 364 -23.70 -2.09 0.03
CA PHE A 364 -23.08 -2.00 -1.30
C PHE A 364 -21.55 -1.93 -1.19
N ASP A 365 -21.03 -1.20 -0.20
CA ASP A 365 -19.60 -1.07 0.07
C ASP A 365 -18.92 -2.44 0.27
N ASP A 366 -19.64 -3.43 0.82
CA ASP A 366 -19.13 -4.80 1.03
C ASP A 366 -19.08 -5.66 -0.23
N ASN A 367 -19.85 -5.27 -1.25
CA ASN A 367 -20.04 -6.02 -2.49
C ASN A 367 -19.38 -5.33 -3.69
N ILE A 368 -19.01 -4.06 -3.56
CA ILE A 368 -18.44 -3.26 -4.65
C ILE A 368 -17.17 -3.88 -5.23
N VAL A 369 -16.39 -4.62 -4.44
CA VAL A 369 -15.21 -5.35 -4.93
C VAL A 369 -15.60 -6.37 -6.00
N ASN A 370 -16.64 -7.18 -5.74
CA ASN A 370 -17.12 -8.19 -6.70
C ASN A 370 -17.88 -7.57 -7.87
N LEU A 371 -18.47 -6.40 -7.65
CA LEU A 371 -19.23 -5.66 -8.65
C LEU A 371 -18.38 -4.62 -9.39
N TYR A 372 -17.09 -4.50 -9.06
CA TYR A 372 -16.23 -3.42 -9.52
C TYR A 372 -16.27 -3.24 -11.04
N PRO A 373 -16.20 -4.33 -11.85
CA PRO A 373 -16.27 -4.23 -13.31
C PRO A 373 -17.59 -3.65 -13.86
N LEU A 374 -18.65 -3.56 -13.05
CA LEU A 374 -19.95 -3.01 -13.41
C LEU A 374 -20.14 -1.56 -12.92
N THR A 375 -19.13 -0.97 -12.29
CA THR A 375 -19.23 0.38 -11.71
C THR A 375 -18.76 1.46 -12.68
N ASP A 376 -19.22 2.69 -12.43
CA ASP A 376 -18.68 3.87 -13.10
C ASP A 376 -17.17 4.04 -12.87
N PHE A 377 -16.65 3.64 -11.71
CA PHE A 377 -15.22 3.69 -11.41
C PHE A 377 -14.43 2.91 -12.47
N TYR A 378 -14.79 1.65 -12.71
CA TYR A 378 -14.14 0.81 -13.72
C TYR A 378 -14.31 1.34 -15.15
N ARG A 379 -15.51 1.81 -15.50
CA ARG A 379 -15.77 2.38 -16.83
C ARG A 379 -14.90 3.60 -17.10
N LEU A 380 -14.77 4.50 -16.12
CA LEU A 380 -13.93 5.70 -16.24
C LEU A 380 -12.45 5.36 -16.33
N GLU A 381 -11.97 4.34 -15.60
CA GLU A 381 -10.60 3.83 -15.72
C GLU A 381 -10.30 3.38 -17.16
N LYS A 382 -11.15 2.51 -17.73
CA LYS A 382 -11.01 2.03 -19.12
C LYS A 382 -11.13 3.16 -20.12
N CYS A 383 -12.03 4.11 -19.89
CA CYS A 383 -12.19 5.28 -20.75
C CYS A 383 -10.92 6.14 -20.78
N MET A 384 -10.28 6.39 -19.63
CA MET A 384 -9.01 7.11 -19.58
C MET A 384 -7.91 6.35 -20.31
N ASP A 385 -7.79 5.05 -20.06
CA ASP A 385 -6.73 4.21 -20.61
C ASP A 385 -6.83 4.07 -22.14
N ASN A 386 -8.05 3.92 -22.66
CA ASN A 386 -8.29 3.72 -24.10
C ASN A 386 -8.26 5.01 -24.92
N LEU A 387 -8.68 6.14 -24.35
CA LEU A 387 -8.95 7.37 -25.12
C LEU A 387 -7.95 8.50 -24.86
N LEU A 388 -7.27 8.51 -23.72
CA LEU A 388 -6.43 9.64 -23.33
C LEU A 388 -4.94 9.31 -23.50
N GLU A 389 -4.20 10.26 -24.05
CA GLU A 389 -2.76 10.08 -24.28
C GLU A 389 -1.94 10.17 -22.99
N TYR A 390 -1.08 9.17 -22.77
CA TYR A 390 -0.07 9.19 -21.72
C TYR A 390 1.17 9.97 -22.14
N ASP A 391 1.52 11.01 -21.39
CA ASP A 391 2.73 11.79 -21.62
C ASP A 391 3.39 12.19 -20.28
N SER A 392 4.68 12.53 -20.30
CA SER A 392 5.40 13.02 -19.13
C SER A 392 4.99 14.44 -18.77
N ILE A 393 5.16 14.84 -17.50
CA ILE A 393 5.01 16.25 -17.14
C ILE A 393 6.23 17.06 -17.58
N LYS A 394 5.97 18.28 -18.06
CA LYS A 394 7.00 19.30 -18.23
C LYS A 394 7.11 20.09 -16.93
N ASP A 395 8.28 20.03 -16.30
CA ASP A 395 8.60 20.90 -15.18
C ASP A 395 8.72 22.34 -15.71
N LYS A 396 8.07 23.30 -15.05
CA LYS A 396 7.94 24.68 -15.56
C LYS A 396 9.13 25.57 -15.20
N LYS A 397 10.11 25.03 -14.47
CA LYS A 397 11.31 25.74 -14.01
C LYS A 397 12.60 25.18 -14.61
#